data_AF-A0AAD4QQU5-F1
#
_entry.id   AF-A0AAD4QQU5-F1
#
_cell.length_a   1.000
_cell.length_b   1.000
_cell.length_c   1.000
_cell.angle_alpha   90.00
_cell.angle_beta   90.00
_cell.angle_gamma   90.00
#
_symmetry.space_group_name_H-M   'P 1'
#
loop_
_entity.id
_entity.type
_entity.pdbx_description
1 polymer ?
#
loop_
_entity_poly.entity_id
_entity_poly.type
_entity_poly.pdbx_seq_one_letter_code
_entity_poly.pdbx_strand_id
1 'polypeptide(L)'
;MSNVLRPYLAAVRSTLTAALTLENFPSQVVERHNKPEVEVAGSKEVLLNPLTISRNENERVFIEPSVNSIRVSIKIKQADEIERILCHKFTRFLMQRAESFIVLRRKPIKIYGGRGQRDQ
;
A
#
# COMPACT_ATOMS: atom_id res chain seq x y z
N MET A 1 16.42 -23.44 4.45
CA MET A 1 15.47 -22.95 3.42
C MET A 1 16.15 -21.84 2.62
N SER A 2 16.55 -22.18 1.40
CA SER A 2 17.24 -21.33 0.43
C SER A 2 16.49 -20.02 0.17
N ASN A 3 17.16 -18.89 0.43
CA ASN A 3 16.81 -17.48 0.19
C ASN A 3 15.42 -17.18 -0.46
N VAL A 4 14.33 -17.34 0.29
CA VAL A 4 12.96 -17.00 -0.13
C VAL A 4 12.70 -15.48 -0.21
N LEU A 5 13.65 -14.65 0.21
CA LEU A 5 13.53 -13.19 0.14
C LEU A 5 13.62 -12.71 -1.32
N ARG A 6 14.56 -13.25 -2.10
CA ARG A 6 14.75 -12.89 -3.50
C ARG A 6 13.48 -13.09 -4.35
N PRO A 7 12.82 -14.27 -4.37
CA PRO A 7 11.59 -14.45 -5.14
C PRO A 7 10.44 -13.59 -4.64
N TYR A 8 10.32 -13.36 -3.32
CA TYR A 8 9.33 -12.44 -2.76
C TYR A 8 9.51 -11.00 -3.27
N LEU A 9 10.73 -10.47 -3.22
CA LEU A 9 11.02 -9.12 -3.71
C LEU A 9 10.87 -9.02 -5.24
N ALA A 10 11.17 -10.09 -5.99
CA ALA A 10 10.96 -10.14 -7.43
C ALA A 10 9.46 -10.09 -7.79
N ALA A 11 8.61 -10.82 -7.05
CA ALA A 11 7.17 -10.76 -7.21
C ALA A 11 6.63 -9.36 -6.90
N VAL A 12 7.01 -8.78 -5.76
CA VAL A 12 6.61 -7.40 -5.38
C VAL A 12 7.02 -6.39 -6.44
N ARG A 13 8.26 -6.46 -6.93
CA ARG A 13 8.75 -5.57 -7.99
C ARG A 13 7.92 -5.71 -9.27
N SER A 14 7.71 -6.94 -9.74
CA SER A 14 6.99 -7.19 -10.99
C SER A 14 5.53 -6.70 -10.90
N THR A 15 4.87 -6.93 -9.76
CA THR A 15 3.52 -6.43 -9.53
C THR A 15 3.45 -4.91 -9.45
N LEU A 16 4.42 -4.26 -8.79
CA LEU A 16 4.46 -2.79 -8.76
C LEU A 16 4.74 -2.21 -10.15
N THR A 17 5.63 -2.81 -10.94
CA THR A 17 5.86 -2.38 -12.33
C THR A 17 4.60 -2.48 -13.17
N ALA A 18 3.82 -3.56 -13.01
CA ALA A 18 2.55 -3.72 -13.72
C ALA A 18 1.44 -2.76 -13.21
N ALA A 19 1.44 -2.44 -11.92
CA ALA A 19 0.42 -1.58 -11.31
C ALA A 19 0.72 -0.08 -11.42
N LEU A 20 1.98 0.31 -11.65
CA LEU A 20 2.42 1.71 -11.82
C LEU A 20 2.19 2.24 -13.26
N THR A 21 1.13 1.79 -13.92
CA THR A 21 0.67 2.29 -15.22
C THR A 21 -0.42 3.34 -15.00
N LEU A 22 -0.07 4.43 -14.34
CA LEU A 22 -1.01 5.47 -13.92
C LEU A 22 -1.21 6.51 -15.02
N GLU A 23 -2.42 7.04 -15.11
CA GLU A 23 -2.76 8.15 -16.00
C GLU A 23 -3.44 9.30 -15.23
N ASN A 24 -3.38 10.50 -15.81
CA ASN A 24 -4.07 11.64 -15.22
C ASN A 24 -5.59 11.46 -15.40
N PHE A 25 -6.32 11.31 -14.30
CA PHE A 25 -7.76 11.06 -14.33
C PHE A 25 -8.50 12.09 -13.46
N PRO A 26 -9.30 13.00 -14.04
CA PRO A 26 -10.10 13.96 -13.30
C PRO A 26 -11.24 13.28 -12.54
N SER A 27 -11.64 13.83 -11.40
CA SER A 27 -12.71 13.25 -10.59
C SER A 27 -14.04 13.26 -11.35
N GLN A 28 -14.72 12.12 -11.39
CA GLN A 28 -16.06 11.98 -11.98
C GLN A 28 -17.18 12.45 -11.02
N VAL A 29 -16.89 12.56 -9.73
CA VAL A 29 -17.89 12.88 -8.70
C VAL A 29 -17.93 14.38 -8.39
N VAL A 30 -16.77 15.06 -8.43
CA VAL A 30 -16.66 16.48 -8.08
C VAL A 30 -15.99 17.24 -9.21
N GLU A 31 -16.70 18.23 -9.76
CA GLU A 31 -16.20 19.06 -10.86
C GLU A 31 -14.90 19.76 -10.48
N ARG A 32 -13.94 19.83 -11.42
CA ARG A 32 -12.65 20.54 -11.27
C ARG A 32 -11.74 20.01 -10.16
N HIS A 33 -12.00 18.81 -9.64
CA HIS A 33 -11.09 18.13 -8.72
C HIS A 33 -10.28 17.03 -9.41
N ASN A 34 -9.07 16.84 -8.92
CA ASN A 34 -8.22 15.69 -9.25
C ASN A 34 -7.70 15.11 -7.94
N LYS A 35 -8.12 13.89 -7.63
CA LYS A 35 -7.86 13.23 -6.36
C LYS A 35 -7.40 11.79 -6.62
N PRO A 36 -6.57 11.22 -5.74
CA PRO A 36 -6.18 9.82 -5.85
C PRO A 36 -7.42 8.92 -5.69
N GLU A 37 -7.84 8.25 -6.76
CA GLU A 37 -9.06 7.43 -6.79
C GLU A 37 -9.01 6.29 -5.76
N VAL A 38 -7.83 5.71 -5.49
CA VAL A 38 -7.67 4.67 -4.47
C VAL A 38 -7.96 5.14 -3.03
N GLU A 39 -7.82 6.44 -2.75
CA GLU A 39 -8.10 7.00 -1.41
C GLU A 39 -9.54 7.47 -1.28
N VAL A 40 -10.15 7.94 -2.37
CA VAL A 40 -11.55 8.43 -2.36
C VAL A 40 -12.54 7.29 -2.53
N ALA A 41 -12.24 6.32 -3.39
CA ALA A 41 -13.08 5.17 -3.72
C ALA A 41 -14.53 5.54 -4.13
N GLY A 42 -14.70 6.70 -4.80
CA GLY A 42 -16.01 7.20 -5.24
C GLY A 42 -16.54 6.48 -6.48
N SER A 43 -15.65 6.12 -7.40
CA SER A 43 -15.96 5.39 -8.63
C SER A 43 -15.35 4.00 -8.54
N LYS A 44 -16.14 2.94 -8.72
CA LYS A 44 -15.64 1.55 -8.57
C LYS A 44 -14.95 1.04 -9.83
N GLU A 45 -15.34 1.56 -10.99
CA GLU A 45 -14.83 1.23 -12.31
C GLU A 45 -13.37 1.65 -12.52
N VAL A 46 -12.89 2.61 -11.75
CA VAL A 46 -11.49 3.09 -11.77
C VAL A 46 -10.61 2.42 -10.71
N LEU A 47 -11.19 1.59 -9.83
CA LEU A 47 -10.45 0.80 -8.86
C LEU A 47 -10.09 -0.55 -9.47
N LEU A 48 -8.82 -0.93 -9.33
CA LEU A 48 -8.34 -2.22 -9.78
C LEU A 48 -8.38 -3.24 -8.64
N ASN A 49 -8.23 -4.51 -8.99
CA ASN A 49 -8.26 -5.60 -8.01
C ASN A 49 -7.07 -5.47 -7.03
N PRO A 50 -7.33 -5.37 -5.71
CA PRO A 50 -6.25 -5.37 -4.73
C PRO A 50 -5.49 -6.69 -4.70
N LEU A 51 -4.17 -6.62 -4.52
CA LEU A 51 -3.27 -7.76 -4.54
C LEU A 51 -2.52 -7.85 -3.21
N THR A 52 -2.36 -9.07 -2.68
CA THR A 52 -1.52 -9.33 -1.51
C THR A 52 -0.42 -10.31 -1.88
N ILE A 53 0.83 -9.92 -1.65
CA ILE A 53 2.00 -10.78 -1.81
C ILE A 53 2.55 -11.05 -0.43
N SER A 54 2.56 -12.31 -0.01
CA SER A 54 3.02 -12.72 1.33
C SER A 54 4.25 -13.61 1.21
N ARG A 55 5.29 -13.31 2.00
CA ARG A 55 6.43 -14.22 2.20
C ARG A 55 6.12 -15.24 3.30
N ASN A 56 5.42 -14.79 4.33
CA ASN A 56 4.90 -15.57 5.45
C ASN A 56 3.77 -14.76 6.14
N GLU A 57 3.24 -15.24 7.26
CA GLU A 57 2.17 -14.58 8.01
C GLU A 57 2.55 -13.19 8.55
N ASN A 58 3.85 -12.94 8.71
CA ASN A 58 4.42 -11.73 9.32
C ASN A 58 5.01 -10.75 8.32
N GLU A 59 5.24 -11.15 7.07
CA GLU A 59 5.82 -10.33 6.01
C GLU A 59 4.92 -10.37 4.77
N ARG A 60 4.28 -9.24 4.46
CA ARG A 60 3.42 -9.10 3.28
C ARG A 60 3.36 -7.67 2.77
N VAL A 61 3.12 -7.52 1.47
CA VAL A 61 2.76 -6.25 0.83
C VAL A 61 1.32 -6.35 0.33
N PHE A 62 0.51 -5.37 0.67
CA PHE A 62 -0.82 -5.15 0.13
C PHE A 62 -0.78 -3.98 -0.84
N ILE A 63 -1.25 -4.20 -2.06
CA ILE A 63 -1.19 -3.27 -3.18
C ILE A 63 -2.62 -3.02 -3.64
N GLU A 64 -3.03 -1.76 -3.63
CA GLU A 64 -4.35 -1.31 -4.06
C GLU A 64 -4.14 -0.35 -5.23
N PRO A 65 -4.32 -0.80 -6.48
CA PRO A 65 -4.16 0.05 -7.64
C PRO A 65 -5.49 0.71 -8.05
N SER A 66 -5.38 1.87 -8.69
CA SER A 66 -6.45 2.57 -9.39
C SER A 66 -5.89 3.21 -10.66
N VAL A 67 -6.75 3.84 -11.45
CA VAL A 67 -6.36 4.50 -12.71
C VAL A 67 -5.27 5.58 -12.55
N ASN A 68 -5.32 6.39 -11.48
CA ASN A 68 -4.44 7.56 -11.31
C ASN A 68 -3.54 7.51 -10.07
N SER A 69 -3.70 6.48 -9.24
CA SER A 69 -2.97 6.37 -7.97
C SER A 69 -2.85 4.92 -7.52
N ILE A 70 -1.81 4.64 -6.73
CA ILE A 70 -1.58 3.33 -6.12
C ILE A 70 -1.31 3.51 -4.64
N ARG A 71 -1.82 2.58 -3.83
CA ARG A 71 -1.56 2.53 -2.41
C ARG A 71 -0.84 1.24 -2.06
N VAL A 72 0.29 1.38 -1.37
CA VAL A 72 1.16 0.27 -0.99
C VAL A 72 1.29 0.24 0.52
N SER A 73 0.87 -0.87 1.13
CA SER A 73 0.96 -1.12 2.56
C SER A 73 1.90 -2.29 2.84
N ILE A 74 2.91 -2.10 3.68
CA ILE A 74 3.96 -3.09 3.95
C ILE A 74 3.87 -3.54 5.40
N LYS A 75 3.71 -4.85 5.61
CA LYS A 75 3.88 -5.50 6.93
C LYS A 75 5.33 -5.98 7.03
N ILE A 76 6.07 -5.39 7.96
CA ILE A 76 7.47 -5.74 8.26
C ILE A 76 7.49 -6.79 9.37
N LYS A 77 8.40 -7.77 9.26
CA LYS A 77 8.64 -8.76 10.31
C LYS A 77 9.02 -8.06 11.62
N GLN A 78 8.43 -8.48 12.73
CA GLN A 78 8.76 -8.06 14.09
C GLN A 78 8.83 -9.34 14.94
N ALA A 79 10.04 -9.81 15.24
CA ALA A 79 10.29 -11.08 15.90
C ALA A 79 10.08 -11.00 17.42
N ASP A 80 10.29 -9.83 18.01
CA ASP A 80 10.18 -9.59 19.44
C ASP A 80 9.60 -8.20 19.75
N GLU A 81 9.46 -7.91 21.04
CA GLU A 81 8.94 -6.62 21.52
C GLU A 81 9.86 -5.44 21.18
N ILE A 82 11.18 -5.65 21.18
CA ILE A 82 12.16 -4.60 20.87
C ILE A 82 12.00 -4.20 19.40
N GLU A 83 11.97 -5.16 18.47
CA GLU A 83 11.73 -4.93 17.04
C GLU A 83 10.37 -4.27 16.80
N ARG A 84 9.33 -4.65 17.55
CA ARG A 84 8.02 -4.00 17.48
C ARG A 84 8.10 -2.51 17.84
N ILE A 85 8.80 -2.17 18.92
CA ILE A 85 8.99 -0.78 19.36
C ILE A 85 9.86 -0.01 18.36
N LEU A 86 10.94 -0.61 17.87
CA LEU A 86 11.83 -0.01 16.88
C LEU A 86 11.07 0.27 15.57
N CYS A 87 10.34 -0.71 15.06
CA CYS A 87 9.52 -0.56 13.85
C CYS A 87 8.47 0.55 14.04
N HIS A 88 7.79 0.59 15.20
CA HIS A 88 6.79 1.63 15.49
C HIS A 88 7.41 3.04 15.56
N LYS A 89 8.54 3.21 16.27
CA LYS A 89 9.22 4.51 16.36
C LYS A 89 9.78 4.95 15.01
N PHE A 90 10.40 4.05 14.27
CA PHE A 90 11.00 4.34 12.96
C PHE A 90 9.93 4.74 11.92
N THR A 91 8.86 3.96 11.82
CA THR A 91 7.75 4.29 10.90
C THR A 91 7.08 5.62 11.27
N ARG A 92 6.84 5.87 12.56
CA ARG A 92 6.31 7.17 13.03
C ARG A 92 7.22 8.34 12.67
N PHE A 93 8.54 8.18 12.80
CA PHE A 93 9.52 9.19 12.42
C PHE A 93 9.49 9.51 10.92
N LEU A 94 9.36 8.49 10.06
CA LEU A 94 9.24 8.68 8.62
C LEU A 94 7.92 9.39 8.25
N MET A 95 6.81 9.00 8.88
CA MET A 95 5.50 9.61 8.62
C MET A 95 5.45 11.10 8.99
N GLN A 96 6.18 11.52 10.03
CA GLN A 96 6.33 12.94 10.38
C GLN A 96 7.07 13.75 9.30
N ARG A 97 7.80 13.07 8.39
CA ARG A 97 8.54 13.68 7.27
C ARG A 97 7.85 13.47 5.93
N ALA A 98 6.58 13.07 5.92
CA ALA A 98 5.82 12.83 4.70
C ALA A 98 5.69 14.07 3.80
N GLU A 99 5.87 15.28 4.33
CA GLU A 99 5.91 16.51 3.52
C GLU A 99 7.18 16.59 2.66
N SER A 100 8.33 16.17 3.19
CA SER A 100 9.59 16.12 2.43
C SER A 100 9.68 14.86 1.56
N PHE A 101 9.03 13.77 1.98
CA PHE A 101 8.97 12.53 1.22
C PHE A 101 7.53 12.24 0.77
N ILE A 102 7.15 12.92 -0.32
CA ILE A 102 5.77 13.09 -0.81
C ILE A 102 5.00 11.81 -1.11
N VAL A 103 5.69 10.67 -1.23
CA VAL A 103 5.07 9.36 -1.46
C VAL A 103 4.60 8.68 -0.16
N LEU A 104 5.03 9.17 1.01
CA LEU A 104 4.63 8.61 2.29
C LEU A 104 3.28 9.13 2.74
N ARG A 105 2.48 8.24 3.32
CA ARG A 105 1.24 8.59 4.00
C ARG A 105 1.52 9.07 5.42
N ARG A 106 0.80 10.09 5.86
CA ARG A 106 0.87 10.61 7.24
C ARG A 106 0.30 9.65 8.29
N LYS A 107 -0.50 8.65 7.86
CA LYS A 107 -1.08 7.58 8.68
C LYS A 107 -1.03 6.26 7.90
N PRO A 108 -0.61 5.13 8.50
CA PRO A 108 -0.71 3.83 7.85
C PRO A 108 -2.18 3.39 7.76
N ILE A 109 -2.47 2.48 6.85
CA ILE A 109 -3.75 1.74 6.83
C ILE A 109 -3.56 0.40 7.53
N LYS A 110 -4.63 -0.07 8.18
CA LYS A 110 -4.70 -1.43 8.69
C LYS A 110 -4.72 -2.40 7.50
N ILE A 111 -3.71 -3.26 7.41
CA ILE A 111 -3.68 -4.34 6.43
C ILE A 111 -4.67 -5.41 6.90
N TYR A 112 -5.91 -5.35 6.41
CA TYR A 112 -6.89 -6.41 6.61
C TYR A 112 -6.50 -7.59 5.71
N GLY A 113 -6.12 -8.70 6.34
CA GLY A 113 -5.91 -9.95 5.62
C GLY A 113 -7.26 -10.52 5.21
N GLY A 114 -7.50 -10.63 3.91
CA GLY A 114 -8.65 -11.33 3.35
C GLY A 114 -9.81 -10.42 2.96
N ARG A 115 -10.37 -10.69 1.77
CA ARG A 115 -11.66 -10.17 1.29
C ARG A 115 -12.69 -10.32 2.42
N GLY A 116 -13.15 -9.24 3.04
CA GLY A 116 -14.23 -9.40 4.03
C GLY A 116 -14.59 -8.23 4.94
N GLN A 117 -13.79 -7.17 5.05
CA GLN A 117 -14.16 -6.00 5.87
C GLN A 117 -13.74 -4.73 5.14
N ARG A 118 -14.57 -4.35 4.16
CA ARG A 118 -14.81 -2.93 3.92
C ARG A 118 -15.75 -2.52 5.03
N ASP A 119 -15.25 -1.67 5.90
CA ASP A 119 -16.00 -1.05 7.00
C ASP A 119 -17.37 -0.58 6.47
N GLN A 120 -18.43 -1.00 7.17
CA GLN A 120 -19.73 -0.34 7.13
C GLN A 120 -19.60 1.07 7.68
#